data_AF-A0A290QM22-F1
#
_entry.id   AF-A0A290QM22-F1
#
_cell.length_a   1.000
_cell.length_b   1.000
_cell.length_c   1.000
_cell.angle_alpha   90.00
_cell.angle_beta   90.00
_cell.angle_gamma   90.00
#
_symmetry.space_group_name_H-M   'P 1'
#
loop_
_entity.id
_entity.type
_entity.pdbx_description
1 polymer ?
#
loop_
_entity_poly.entity_id
_entity_poly.type
_entity_poly.pdbx_seq_one_letter_code
_entity_poly.pdbx_strand_id
1 'polypeptide(L)'
;MKTVNIQAAKTHLSRLVEEAATGEEIILAKAGKPIAKLVPYAKTRKARVGGFLKGQIWEAPDCWEADEKLNKLMVEGPLFPDEPGSTMLVAEEKPQS
;
A
#
# COMPACT_ATOMS: atom_id res chain seq x y z
N MET A 1 -14.95 -1.18 -11.65
CA MET A 1 -15.00 -0.82 -10.22
C MET A 1 -16.33 -0.15 -9.95
N LYS A 2 -17.21 -0.81 -9.20
CA LYS A 2 -18.60 -0.40 -8.99
C LYS A 2 -18.75 0.19 -7.59
N THR A 3 -19.47 1.30 -7.44
CA THR A 3 -19.70 1.93 -6.12
C THR A 3 -21.18 1.86 -5.77
N VAL A 4 -21.49 1.30 -4.59
CA VAL A 4 -22.86 1.08 -4.11
C VAL A 4 -23.03 1.71 -2.73
N ASN A 5 -24.17 2.35 -2.49
CA ASN A 5 -24.48 2.90 -1.18
C ASN A 5 -24.73 1.76 -0.16
N ILE A 6 -24.19 1.88 1.05
CA ILE A 6 -24.38 0.91 2.14
C ILE A 6 -25.87 0.63 2.45
N GLN A 7 -26.75 1.62 2.31
CA GLN A 7 -28.20 1.43 2.46
C GLN A 7 -28.83 0.57 1.36
N ALA A 8 -28.29 0.57 0.14
CA ALA A 8 -28.75 -0.33 -0.93
C ALA A 8 -28.09 -1.71 -0.78
N ALA A 9 -26.84 -1.74 -0.30
CA ALA A 9 -26.09 -2.97 -0.10
C ALA A 9 -26.73 -3.89 0.95
N LYS A 10 -27.28 -3.38 2.06
CA LYS A 10 -27.96 -4.21 3.06
C LYS A 10 -29.13 -5.03 2.49
N THR A 11 -29.82 -4.51 1.47
CA THR A 11 -30.97 -5.16 0.84
C THR A 11 -30.55 -6.17 -0.22
N HIS A 12 -29.44 -5.93 -0.92
CA HIS A 12 -28.96 -6.74 -2.04
C HIS A 12 -27.62 -7.43 -1.76
N LEU A 13 -27.29 -7.67 -0.49
CA LEU A 13 -25.95 -8.12 -0.09
C LEU A 13 -25.58 -9.45 -0.76
N SER A 14 -26.50 -10.42 -0.79
CA SER A 14 -26.22 -11.73 -1.42
C SER A 14 -25.81 -11.58 -2.89
N ARG A 15 -26.54 -10.76 -3.66
CA ARG A 15 -26.21 -10.49 -5.08
C ARG A 15 -24.86 -9.81 -5.23
N LEU A 16 -24.54 -8.84 -4.37
CA LEU A 16 -23.26 -8.15 -4.39
C LEU A 16 -22.09 -9.08 -4.03
N VAL A 17 -22.31 -10.04 -3.14
CA VAL A 17 -21.31 -11.06 -2.78
C VAL A 17 -21.08 -12.02 -3.94
N GLU A 18 -22.12 -12.44 -4.65
CA GLU A 18 -21.99 -13.26 -5.87
C GLU A 18 -21.20 -12.52 -6.97
N GLU A 19 -21.55 -11.26 -7.23
CA GLU A 19 -20.80 -10.40 -8.16
C GLU A 19 -19.33 -10.31 -7.74
N ALA A 20 -19.07 -10.02 -6.46
CA ALA A 20 -17.72 -9.96 -5.93
C ALA A 20 -16.97 -11.31 -6.03
N ALA A 21 -17.67 -12.44 -5.90
CA ALA A 21 -17.06 -13.77 -6.00
C ALA A 21 -16.60 -14.10 -7.43
N THR A 22 -17.21 -13.49 -8.46
CA THR A 22 -16.81 -13.68 -9.87
C THR A 22 -15.52 -12.94 -10.25
N GLY A 23 -14.97 -12.11 -9.36
CA GLY A 23 -13.79 -11.29 -9.64
C GLY A 23 -14.05 -9.79 -9.59
N GLU A 24 -15.30 -9.36 -9.44
CA GLU A 24 -15.64 -7.94 -9.46
C GLU A 24 -15.25 -7.23 -8.15
N GLU A 25 -14.66 -6.05 -8.26
CA GLU A 25 -14.41 -5.18 -7.09
C GLU A 25 -15.55 -4.17 -6.91
N ILE A 26 -16.19 -4.22 -5.74
CA ILE A 26 -17.33 -3.37 -5.39
C ILE A 26 -16.98 -2.53 -4.15
N ILE A 27 -17.06 -1.22 -4.28
CA ILE A 27 -16.92 -0.27 -3.19
C ILE A 27 -18.27 -0.04 -2.53
N LEU A 28 -18.32 -0.14 -1.21
CA LEU A 28 -19.45 0.30 -0.41
C LEU A 28 -19.17 1.72 0.08
N ALA A 29 -20.11 2.63 -0.19
CA ALA A 29 -20.00 4.03 0.20
C ALA A 29 -21.16 4.45 1.11
N LYS A 30 -20.90 5.42 2.00
CA LYS A 30 -21.91 6.10 2.80
C LYS A 30 -21.84 7.59 2.49
N ALA A 31 -22.94 8.17 2.00
CA ALA A 31 -23.00 9.57 1.57
C ALA A 31 -21.84 9.96 0.62
N GLY A 32 -21.57 9.12 -0.38
CA GLY A 32 -20.51 9.34 -1.37
C GLY A 32 -19.08 9.02 -0.88
N LYS A 33 -18.87 8.77 0.42
CA LYS A 33 -17.56 8.40 0.96
C LYS A 33 -17.37 6.88 0.93
N PRO A 34 -16.33 6.35 0.28
CA PRO A 34 -16.02 4.92 0.31
C PRO A 34 -15.66 4.50 1.74
N ILE A 35 -16.26 3.42 2.24
CA ILE A 35 -16.06 2.91 3.61
C ILE A 35 -15.65 1.45 3.67
N ALA A 36 -15.94 0.67 2.63
CA ALA A 36 -15.52 -0.72 2.53
C ALA A 36 -15.40 -1.15 1.07
N LYS A 37 -14.73 -2.28 0.84
CA LYS A 37 -14.61 -2.91 -0.47
C LYS A 37 -14.95 -4.40 -0.33
N LEU A 38 -15.86 -4.90 -1.17
CA LEU A 38 -16.02 -6.32 -1.41
C LEU A 38 -15.04 -6.74 -2.50
N VAL A 39 -14.27 -7.77 -2.19
CA VAL A 39 -13.33 -8.42 -3.11
C VAL A 39 -13.54 -9.92 -3.04
N PRO A 40 -13.20 -10.69 -4.09
CA PRO A 40 -13.22 -12.13 -4.04
C PRO A 40 -12.43 -12.64 -2.83
N TYR A 41 -13.01 -13.60 -2.11
CA TYR A 41 -12.27 -14.27 -1.06
C TYR A 41 -11.23 -15.21 -1.68
N ALA A 42 -9.96 -14.82 -1.61
CA ALA A 42 -8.84 -15.66 -2.00
C ALA A 42 -8.29 -16.41 -0.78
N LYS A 43 -8.52 -17.73 -0.72
CA LYS A 43 -8.04 -18.63 0.36
C LYS A 43 -6.51 -18.59 0.52
N THR A 44 -5.81 -18.19 -0.54
CA THR A 44 -4.36 -18.11 -0.59
C THR A 44 -3.91 -16.68 -0.81
N ARG A 45 -3.47 -15.99 0.26
CA ARG A 45 -2.31 -15.11 0.06
C ARG A 45 -1.19 -16.03 -0.39
N LYS A 46 -0.69 -15.88 -1.62
CA LYS A 46 0.56 -16.56 -2.03
C LYS A 46 1.56 -16.36 -0.89
N ALA A 47 2.11 -17.45 -0.37
CA ALA A 47 3.20 -17.35 0.59
C ALA A 47 4.27 -16.47 -0.04
N ARG A 48 4.79 -15.50 0.72
CA ARG A 48 5.91 -14.69 0.25
C ARG A 48 7.07 -15.64 0.00
N VAL A 49 7.53 -15.71 -1.24
CA VAL A 49 8.73 -16.47 -1.58
C VAL A 49 9.91 -15.52 -1.44
N GLY A 50 10.80 -15.80 -0.48
CA GLY A 50 12.03 -15.03 -0.30
C GLY A 50 13.04 -15.28 -1.43
N GLY A 51 14.09 -14.45 -1.50
CA GLY A 51 15.19 -14.66 -2.43
C GLY A 51 15.01 -14.06 -3.83
N PHE A 52 14.06 -13.14 -4.02
CA PHE A 52 13.89 -12.39 -5.27
C PHE A 52 15.20 -11.72 -5.75
N LEU A 53 16.04 -11.28 -4.81
CA LEU A 53 17.34 -10.64 -5.07
C LEU A 53 18.54 -11.55 -4.80
N LYS A 54 18.36 -12.88 -4.72
CA LYS A 54 19.47 -13.79 -4.41
C LYS A 54 20.59 -13.64 -5.45
N GLY A 55 21.80 -13.36 -4.99
CA GLY A 55 22.98 -13.18 -5.84
C GLY A 55 23.03 -11.86 -6.62
N GLN A 56 22.06 -10.95 -6.41
CA GLN A 56 22.00 -9.63 -7.03
C GLN A 56 22.36 -8.49 -6.04
N ILE A 57 22.66 -8.85 -4.79
CA ILE A 57 23.06 -7.89 -3.76
C ILE A 57 24.58 -7.98 -3.61
N TRP A 58 25.24 -6.83 -3.69
CA TRP A 58 26.64 -6.67 -3.31
C TRP A 58 26.66 -5.94 -1.97
N GLU A 59 27.45 -6.47 -1.03
CA GLU A 59 27.64 -5.91 0.29
C GLU A 59 29.03 -5.29 0.37
N ALA A 60 29.11 -4.02 0.78
CA ALA A 60 30.38 -3.39 1.12
C ALA A 60 30.96 -4.05 2.40
N PRO A 61 32.30 -4.04 2.59
CA PRO A 61 32.92 -4.65 3.78
C PRO A 61 32.38 -4.11 5.12
N ASP A 62 31.99 -2.84 5.13
CA ASP A 62 31.48 -2.08 6.27
C ASP A 62 29.94 -1.96 6.28
N CYS A 63 29.22 -2.68 5.40
CA CYS A 63 27.76 -2.55 5.23
C CYS A 63 26.95 -2.72 6.53
N TRP A 64 27.51 -3.46 7.49
CA TRP A 64 26.88 -3.76 8.78
C TRP A 64 27.50 -2.98 9.95
N GLU A 65 28.45 -2.10 9.67
CA GLU A 65 29.06 -1.23 10.67
C GLU A 65 28.20 0.00 10.92
N ALA A 66 28.15 0.44 12.16
CA ALA A 66 27.32 1.56 12.57
C ALA A 66 27.99 2.88 12.16
N ASP A 67 27.30 3.68 11.34
CA ASP A 67 27.71 5.04 11.01
C ASP A 67 27.23 6.02 12.09
N GLU A 68 28.16 6.59 12.86
CA GLU A 68 27.85 7.54 13.94
C GLU A 68 27.10 8.79 13.47
N LYS A 69 27.43 9.29 12.27
CA LYS A 69 26.78 10.46 11.67
C LYS A 69 25.34 10.12 11.29
N LEU A 70 25.10 8.97 10.67
CA LEU A 70 23.77 8.53 10.30
C LEU A 70 22.91 8.26 11.55
N ASN A 71 23.47 7.60 12.57
CA ASN A 71 22.77 7.34 13.83
C ASN A 71 22.33 8.64 14.50
N LYS A 72 23.20 9.66 14.55
CA LYS A 72 22.86 10.97 15.11
C LYS A 72 21.70 11.63 14.36
N LEU A 73 21.71 11.57 13.03
CA LEU A 73 20.61 12.10 12.21
C LEU A 73 19.29 11.35 12.42
N MET A 74 19.32 10.03 12.61
CA MET A 74 18.11 9.23 12.82
C MET A 74 17.50 9.40 14.21
N VAL A 75 18.33 9.61 15.23
CA VAL A 75 17.89 9.68 16.63
C VAL A 75 17.61 11.10 17.09
N GLU A 76 18.47 12.05 16.72
CA GLU A 76 18.40 13.45 17.19
C GLU A 76 17.91 14.42 16.10
N GLY A 77 17.78 13.94 14.85
CA GLY A 77 17.33 14.77 13.75
C GLY A 77 15.88 15.23 13.91
N PRO A 78 15.53 16.42 13.38
CA PRO A 78 14.16 16.90 13.44
C PRO A 78 13.24 15.97 12.61
N LEU A 79 12.09 15.61 13.18
CA LEU A 79 11.11 14.72 12.52
C LEU A 79 10.63 15.29 11.17
N PHE A 80 10.58 16.61 11.08
CA PHE A 80 10.34 17.34 9.85
C PHE A 80 11.49 18.33 9.66
N PRO A 81 12.14 18.35 8.48
CA PRO A 81 13.18 19.33 8.20
C PRO A 81 12.58 20.75 8.26
N ASP A 82 13.33 21.69 8.84
CA ASP A 82 12.90 23.09 9.01
C ASP A 82 12.79 23.84 7.67
N GLU A 83 13.48 23.37 6.63
CA GLU A 83 13.42 23.94 5.29
C GLU A 83 12.34 23.26 4.43
N PRO A 84 11.33 24.01 3.95
CA PRO A 84 10.30 23.50 3.04
C PRO A 84 10.92 23.25 1.65
N GLY A 85 11.57 22.11 1.47
CA GLY A 85 12.20 21.72 0.21
C GLY A 85 12.85 20.34 0.20
N SER A 86 13.20 19.77 1.36
CA SER A 86 13.84 18.45 1.43
C SER A 86 12.86 17.26 1.45
N THR A 87 11.55 17.51 1.54
CA THR A 87 10.51 16.46 1.56
C THR A 87 9.95 16.10 0.17
N MET A 88 10.33 16.80 -0.90
CA MET A 88 9.78 16.53 -2.24
C MET A 88 10.72 15.66 -3.07
N LEU A 89 10.75 14.35 -2.81
CA LEU A 89 11.00 13.32 -3.84
C LEU A 89 10.37 11.97 -3.41
N VAL A 90 9.08 11.98 -3.03
CA VAL A 90 8.28 10.74 -3.06
C VAL A 90 7.75 10.59 -4.48
N ALA A 91 8.51 9.85 -5.31
CA ALA A 91 8.17 9.34 -6.63
C ALA A 91 6.96 10.03 -7.31
N GLU A 92 7.22 11.15 -7.99
CA GLU A 92 6.28 11.62 -9.01
C GLU A 92 6.20 10.53 -10.09
N GLU A 93 4.98 10.09 -10.33
CA GLU A 93 4.62 9.07 -11.29
C GLU A 93 5.26 9.37 -12.65
N LYS A 94 5.93 8.37 -13.22
CA LYS A 94 6.40 8.39 -14.60
C LYS A 94 5.20 8.75 -15.50
N PRO A 95 5.28 9.78 -16.37
CA PRO A 95 4.18 10.09 -17.27
C PRO A 95 3.93 8.88 -18.17
N GLN A 96 2.69 8.38 -18.16
CA GLN A 96 2.23 7.39 -19.13
C GLN A 96 2.26 8.03 -20.51
N SER A 97 3.03 7.41 -21.41
CA SER A 97 3.00 7.68 -22.86
C SER A 97 1.74 7.13 -23.49
#